data_AF-A0A354EL83-F1
#
_entry.id   AF-A0A354EL83-F1
#
_cell.length_a   1.000
_cell.length_b   1.000
_cell.length_c   1.000
_cell.angle_alpha   90.00
_cell.angle_beta   90.00
_cell.angle_gamma   90.00
#
_symmetry.space_group_name_H-M   'P 1'
#
loop_
_entity.id
_entity.type
_entity.pdbx_description
1 polymer ?
#
loop_
_entity_poly.entity_id
_entity_poly.type
_entity_poly.pdbx_seq_one_letter_code
_entity_poly.pdbx_strand_id
1 'polypeptide(L)'
;MAQEDPRMSARNHVLAGYYQRRINYGREVHLGRVGRSADETAKAEKIKQRFDIIKKMGIESGKEASLPNGVSGVVRLIKSDGVIMFEDLNIIDPLNL
;
A
#
# COMPACT_ATOMS: atom_id res chain seq x y z
N MET A 1 -32.11 46.49 -23.99
CA MET A 1 -31.35 45.32 -23.51
C MET A 1 -30.01 45.34 -24.23
N ALA A 2 -28.90 45.54 -23.51
CA ALA A 2 -27.58 45.47 -24.12
C ALA A 2 -27.26 44.02 -24.47
N GLN A 3 -27.04 43.71 -25.75
CA GLN A 3 -26.54 42.41 -26.18
C GLN A 3 -25.10 42.26 -25.64
N GLU A 4 -24.85 41.19 -24.90
CA GLU A 4 -23.49 40.85 -24.47
C GLU A 4 -22.60 40.62 -25.70
N ASP A 5 -21.42 41.24 -25.71
CA ASP A 5 -20.45 41.07 -26.78
C ASP A 5 -20.06 39.58 -26.88
N PRO A 6 -20.29 38.92 -28.02
CA PRO A 6 -20.01 37.49 -28.20
C PRO A 6 -18.53 37.13 -27.97
N ARG A 7 -17.61 38.11 -28.09
CA ARG A 7 -16.19 37.92 -27.77
C ARG A 7 -15.93 37.84 -26.26
N MET A 8 -16.70 38.57 -25.46
CA MET A 8 -16.65 38.50 -23.99
C MET A 8 -17.20 37.16 -23.50
N SER A 9 -18.30 36.68 -24.10
CA SER A 9 -18.86 35.36 -23.80
C SER A 9 -17.87 34.23 -24.14
N ALA A 10 -17.27 34.23 -25.33
CA ALA A 10 -16.27 33.23 -25.72
C ALA A 10 -15.05 33.21 -24.77
N ARG A 11 -14.57 34.38 -24.33
CA ARG A 11 -13.45 34.50 -23.39
C ARG A 11 -13.80 33.92 -22.00
N ASN A 12 -15.01 34.16 -21.52
CA ASN A 12 -15.50 33.61 -20.25
C ASN A 12 -15.62 32.08 -20.30
N HIS A 13 -16.07 31.52 -21.42
CA HIS A 13 -16.13 30.07 -21.63
C HIS A 13 -14.73 29.43 -21.68
N VAL A 14 -13.75 30.06 -22.33
CA VAL A 14 -12.37 29.57 -22.37
C VAL A 14 -11.71 29.61 -20.99
N LEU A 15 -11.93 30.69 -20.23
CA LEU A 15 -11.46 30.80 -18.84
C LEU A 15 -12.09 29.73 -17.95
N ALA A 16 -13.41 29.53 -18.03
CA ALA A 16 -14.11 28.49 -17.29
C ALA A 16 -13.56 27.09 -17.62
N GLY A 17 -13.32 26.77 -18.89
CA GLY A 17 -12.72 25.50 -19.30
C GLY A 17 -11.28 25.32 -18.79
N TYR A 18 -10.48 26.40 -18.72
CA TYR A 18 -9.15 26.36 -18.13
C TYR A 18 -9.19 26.08 -16.62
N TYR A 19 -10.07 26.76 -15.88
CA TYR A 19 -10.23 26.52 -14.44
C TYR A 19 -10.74 25.11 -14.15
N GLN A 20 -11.71 24.61 -14.94
CA GLN A 20 -12.21 23.24 -14.80
C GLN A 20 -11.11 22.19 -15.00
N ARG A 21 -10.24 22.38 -16.01
CA ARG A 21 -9.09 21.48 -16.23
C ARG A 21 -8.11 21.49 -15.05
N ARG A 22 -7.82 22.66 -14.47
CA ARG A 22 -6.96 22.74 -13.26
C ARG A 22 -7.58 22.03 -12.06
N ILE A 23 -8.89 22.18 -11.86
CA ILE A 23 -9.62 21.49 -10.78
C ILE A 23 -9.57 19.97 -10.98
N ASN A 24 -9.83 19.49 -12.20
CA ASN A 24 -9.79 18.07 -12.52
C ASN A 24 -8.38 17.48 -12.30
N TYR A 25 -7.34 18.17 -12.77
CA TYR A 25 -5.96 17.76 -12.52
C TYR A 25 -5.61 17.70 -11.02
N GLY A 26 -6.01 18.72 -10.26
CA GLY A 26 -5.82 18.74 -8.80
C GLY A 26 -6.51 17.55 -8.11
N ARG A 27 -7.71 17.18 -8.58
CA ARG A 27 -8.46 16.02 -8.08
C ARG A 27 -7.74 14.71 -8.38
N GLU A 28 -7.26 14.51 -9.59
CA GLU A 28 -6.53 13.30 -9.99
C GLU A 28 -5.24 13.12 -9.20
N VAL A 29 -4.46 14.20 -9.03
CA VAL A 29 -3.22 14.17 -8.21
C VAL A 29 -3.54 13.84 -6.76
N HIS A 30 -4.61 14.41 -6.20
CA HIS A 30 -5.03 14.12 -4.83
C HIS A 30 -5.45 12.65 -4.67
N LEU A 31 -6.31 12.14 -5.56
CA LEU A 31 -6.74 10.74 -5.54
C LEU A 31 -5.55 9.77 -5.69
N GLY A 32 -4.60 10.07 -6.57
CA GLY A 32 -3.37 9.29 -6.73
C GLY A 32 -2.43 9.35 -5.51
N ARG A 33 -2.49 10.42 -4.70
CA ARG A 33 -1.78 10.47 -3.41
C ARG A 33 -2.50 9.64 -2.35
N VAL A 34 -3.82 9.80 -2.22
CA VAL A 34 -4.65 9.03 -1.27
C VAL A 34 -4.52 7.53 -1.54
N GLY A 35 -4.57 7.10 -2.80
CA GLY A 35 -4.39 5.69 -3.17
C GLY A 35 -3.05 5.12 -2.72
N ARG A 36 -1.95 5.84 -2.97
CA ARG A 36 -0.61 5.43 -2.51
C ARG A 36 -0.51 5.33 -0.98
N SER A 37 -1.05 6.30 -0.26
CA SER A 37 -1.07 6.26 1.22
C SER A 37 -1.92 5.11 1.76
N ALA A 38 -3.03 4.78 1.10
CA ALA A 38 -3.85 3.62 1.46
C ALA A 38 -3.09 2.31 1.23
N ASP A 39 -2.38 2.17 0.10
CA ASP A 39 -1.54 1.00 -0.20
C ASP A 39 -0.40 0.83 0.80
N GLU A 40 0.27 1.92 1.19
CA GLU A 40 1.31 1.91 2.21
C GLU A 40 0.77 1.48 3.58
N THR A 41 -0.41 1.97 3.95
CA THR A 41 -1.08 1.61 5.20
C THR A 41 -1.46 0.13 5.21
N ALA A 42 -2.04 -0.37 4.11
CA ALA A 42 -2.40 -1.78 3.97
C ALA A 42 -1.17 -2.70 4.03
N LYS A 43 -0.04 -2.28 3.46
CA LYS A 43 1.23 -3.01 3.57
C LYS A 43 1.74 -3.04 5.01
N ALA A 44 1.74 -1.90 5.70
CA ALA A 44 2.18 -1.81 7.09
C ALA A 44 1.32 -2.70 8.02
N GLU A 45 0.01 -2.76 7.78
CA GLU A 45 -0.90 -3.61 8.53
C GLU A 45 -0.59 -5.11 8.33
N LYS A 46 -0.35 -5.54 7.08
CA LYS A 46 0.08 -6.93 6.79
C LYS A 46 1.39 -7.28 7.48
N ILE A 47 2.38 -6.37 7.46
CA ILE A 47 3.66 -6.58 8.15
C ILE A 47 3.42 -6.74 9.65
N LYS A 48 2.60 -5.89 10.26
CA LYS A 48 2.23 -5.99 11.68
C LYS A 48 1.59 -7.34 12.00
N GLN A 49 0.62 -7.78 11.18
CA GLN A 49 -0.05 -9.07 11.36
C GLN A 49 0.94 -10.25 11.31
N ARG A 50 1.91 -10.23 10.38
CA ARG A 50 2.98 -11.25 10.32
C ARG A 50 3.78 -11.32 11.62
N PHE A 51 4.23 -10.17 12.13
CA PHE A 51 4.97 -10.13 13.39
C PHE A 51 4.14 -10.57 14.59
N ASP A 52 2.83 -10.26 14.61
CA ASP A 52 1.92 -10.75 15.65
C ASP A 52 1.81 -12.28 15.62
N ILE A 53 1.74 -12.90 14.44
CA ILE A 53 1.73 -14.37 14.28
C ILE A 53 3.06 -14.97 14.75
N ILE A 54 4.19 -14.44 14.27
CA ILE A 54 5.54 -14.86 14.68
C ILE A 54 5.68 -14.85 16.21
N LYS A 55 5.26 -13.75 16.84
CA LYS A 55 5.32 -13.58 18.30
C LYS A 55 4.41 -14.56 19.03
N LYS A 56 3.19 -14.78 18.54
CA LYS A 56 2.25 -15.77 19.12
C LYS A 56 2.78 -17.20 19.03
N MET A 57 3.47 -17.53 17.95
CA MET A 57 4.07 -18.84 17.74
C MET A 57 5.44 -19.01 18.44
N GLY A 58 5.99 -17.96 19.04
CA GLY A 58 7.32 -18.02 19.68
C GLY A 58 8.45 -18.26 18.70
N ILE A 59 8.30 -17.86 17.44
CA ILE A 59 9.28 -18.05 16.39
C ILE A 59 10.40 -17.01 16.56
N GLU A 60 11.64 -17.50 16.66
CA GLU A 60 12.82 -16.67 16.84
C GLU A 60 13.93 -17.12 15.89
N SER A 61 14.71 -16.17 15.37
CA SER A 61 15.90 -16.48 14.58
C SER A 61 16.92 -17.30 15.39
N GLY A 62 17.51 -18.30 14.74
CA GLY A 62 18.45 -19.24 15.34
C GLY A 62 17.80 -20.38 16.14
N LYS A 63 16.46 -20.42 16.24
CA LYS A 63 15.73 -21.50 16.91
C LYS A 63 15.00 -22.38 15.91
N GLU A 64 14.75 -23.62 16.33
CA GLU A 64 13.87 -24.52 15.61
C GLU A 64 12.42 -24.07 15.79
N ALA A 65 11.69 -23.96 14.69
CA ALA A 65 10.27 -23.64 14.67
C ALA A 65 9.52 -24.75 13.93
N SER A 66 8.33 -25.09 14.45
CA SER A 66 7.41 -26.03 13.80
C SER A 66 6.12 -25.28 13.47
N LEU A 67 5.78 -25.27 12.18
CA LEU A 67 4.65 -24.53 11.64
C LEU A 67 3.42 -25.44 11.48
N PRO A 68 2.19 -24.88 11.52
CA PRO A 68 0.95 -25.66 11.42
C PRO A 68 0.80 -26.44 10.11
N ASN A 69 1.40 -25.95 9.03
CA ASN A 69 1.39 -26.57 7.70
C ASN A 69 2.36 -27.77 7.57
N GLY A 70 3.00 -28.19 8.67
CA GLY A 70 3.93 -29.33 8.70
C GLY A 70 5.37 -28.97 8.34
N VAL A 71 5.68 -27.69 8.06
CA VAL A 71 7.04 -27.23 7.84
C VAL A 71 7.74 -27.06 9.18
N SER A 72 8.89 -27.70 9.37
CA SER A 72 9.73 -27.53 10.54
C SER A 72 11.19 -27.30 10.14
N GLY A 73 11.91 -26.55 10.95
CA GLY A 73 13.34 -26.33 10.74
C GLY A 73 13.91 -25.20 11.59
N VAL A 74 15.21 -24.97 11.47
CA VAL A 74 15.89 -23.85 12.11
C VAL A 74 15.62 -22.56 11.34
N VAL A 75 15.06 -21.57 12.02
CA VAL A 75 14.83 -20.24 11.46
C VAL A 75 16.18 -19.55 11.29
N ARG A 76 16.58 -19.27 10.06
CA ARG A 76 17.81 -18.53 9.77
C ARG A 76 17.66 -17.05 10.10
N LEU A 77 16.59 -16.43 9.60
CA LEU A 77 16.24 -15.05 9.93
C LEU A 77 14.77 -14.75 9.65
N ILE A 78 14.27 -13.71 10.32
CA ILE A 78 12.97 -13.09 10.05
C ILE A 78 13.26 -11.78 9.32
N LYS A 79 12.72 -11.62 8.10
CA LYS A 79 12.89 -10.42 7.29
C LYS A 79 12.13 -9.24 7.89
N SER A 80 12.50 -8.02 7.50
CA SER A 80 11.86 -6.78 7.96
C SER A 80 10.38 -6.67 7.58
N ASP A 81 9.93 -7.40 6.57
CA ASP A 81 8.54 -7.51 6.15
C ASP A 81 7.77 -8.63 6.87
N GLY A 82 8.39 -9.31 7.84
CA GLY A 82 7.79 -10.36 8.64
C GLY A 82 7.78 -11.74 7.97
N VAL A 83 8.49 -11.93 6.85
CA VAL A 83 8.62 -13.25 6.21
C VAL A 83 9.71 -14.06 6.91
N ILE A 84 9.45 -15.35 7.14
CA ILE A 84 10.38 -16.26 7.82
C ILE A 84 11.23 -16.97 6.77
N MET A 85 12.54 -17.03 7.00
CA MET A 85 13.46 -17.83 6.20
C MET A 85 14.14 -18.87 7.08
N PHE A 86 14.06 -20.13 6.67
CA PHE A 86 14.73 -21.27 7.31
C PHE A 86 16.16 -21.47 6.76
N GLU A 87 16.97 -22.27 7.46
CA GLU A 87 18.35 -22.60 7.05
C GLU A 87 18.43 -23.34 5.71
N ASP A 88 17.41 -24.14 5.39
CA ASP A 88 17.24 -24.82 4.10
C ASP A 88 16.82 -23.88 2.96
N LEU A 89 16.79 -22.57 3.21
CA LEU A 89 16.36 -21.51 2.31
C LEU A 89 14.85 -21.54 1.99
N ASN A 90 14.06 -22.33 2.70
CA ASN A 90 12.61 -22.25 2.59
C ASN A 90 12.11 -20.92 3.15
N ILE A 91 11.23 -20.28 2.39
CA ILE A 91 10.65 -18.97 2.72
C ILE A 91 9.17 -19.16 2.95
N ILE A 92 8.71 -18.76 4.14
CA ILE A 92 7.32 -18.89 4.56
C ILE A 92 6.76 -17.51 4.91
N ASP A 93 5.58 -17.20 4.36
CA ASP A 93 4.78 -16.06 4.76
C ASP A 93 3.84 -16.48 5.91
N PRO A 94 3.98 -15.91 7.13
CA PRO A 94 3.12 -16.24 8.26
C PRO A 94 1.62 -16.05 8.00
N LEU A 95 1.24 -15.19 7.05
CA LEU A 95 -0.17 -14.96 6.71
C LEU A 95 -0.82 -16.13 5.95
N ASN A 96 -0.02 -17.02 5.37
CA ASN A 96 -0.46 -18.16 4.57
C ASN A 96 -0.18 -19.51 5.26
N LEU A 97 0.01 -19.49 6.57
CA LEU A 97 0.23 -20.68 7.41
C LEU A 97 -1.04 -21.49 7.64
#